data_AF-A0A2D0H860-F1
#
_entry.id   AF-A0A2D0H860-F1
#
_cell.length_a   1.000
_cell.length_b   1.000
_cell.length_c   1.000
_cell.angle_alpha   90.00
_cell.angle_beta   90.00
_cell.angle_gamma   90.00
#
_symmetry.space_group_name_H-M   'P 1'
#
loop_
_entity.id
_entity.type
_entity.pdbx_description
1 polymer ?
#
loop_
_entity_poly.entity_id
_entity_poly.type
_entity_poly.pdbx_seq_one_letter_code
_entity_poly.pdbx_strand_id
1 'polypeptide(L)'
;MLYQNFTKIFGDTSWYFISSELLSFDRCRCFIVVTSNFSQPDDAKLTFQQLMAQPVWSKTQCSTARKVHVVGQYWLIGNYLSANQVLDDLFKYLVENKS
;
A
#
# COMPACT_ATOMS: atom_id res chain seq x y z
N MET A 1 -17.37 -20.15 -7.37
CA MET A 1 -17.62 -18.82 -7.95
C MET A 1 -17.85 -17.87 -6.79
N LEU A 2 -16.79 -17.26 -6.23
CA LEU A 2 -16.91 -16.37 -5.06
C LEU A 2 -16.87 -14.93 -5.58
N TYR A 3 -17.93 -14.19 -5.29
CA TYR A 3 -18.08 -12.76 -5.60
C TYR A 3 -16.93 -11.97 -4.97
N GLN A 4 -16.13 -11.27 -5.77
CA GLN A 4 -15.18 -10.29 -5.27
C GLN A 4 -15.90 -8.97 -5.02
N ASN A 5 -16.09 -8.62 -3.74
CA ASN A 5 -16.79 -7.39 -3.35
C ASN A 5 -15.79 -6.23 -3.31
N PHE A 6 -15.63 -5.55 -4.45
CA PHE A 6 -15.00 -4.23 -4.49
C PHE A 6 -16.04 -3.18 -4.13
N THR A 7 -15.87 -2.51 -2.99
CA THR A 7 -16.72 -1.36 -2.66
C THR A 7 -16.04 -0.09 -3.15
N LYS A 8 -16.67 0.60 -4.09
CA LYS A 8 -16.20 1.90 -4.61
C LYS A 8 -16.19 2.94 -3.50
N ILE A 9 -15.15 3.77 -3.49
CA ILE A 9 -15.01 4.89 -2.56
C ILE A 9 -15.26 6.18 -3.34
N PHE A 10 -16.15 7.05 -2.84
CA PHE A 10 -16.40 8.42 -3.33
C PHE A 10 -16.80 8.59 -4.81
N GLY A 11 -17.62 7.70 -5.38
CA GLY A 11 -18.16 7.89 -6.75
C GLY A 11 -17.11 7.92 -7.87
N ASP A 12 -15.83 7.81 -7.52
CA ASP A 12 -14.69 7.87 -8.41
C ASP A 12 -14.18 6.45 -8.71
N THR A 13 -13.57 6.28 -9.88
CA THR A 13 -13.22 4.95 -10.43
C THR A 13 -11.84 4.46 -10.02
N SER A 14 -11.08 5.24 -9.23
CA SER A 14 -9.69 4.93 -8.89
C SER A 14 -9.48 4.35 -7.48
N TRP A 15 -10.49 4.40 -6.60
CA TRP A 15 -10.35 3.98 -5.19
C TRP A 15 -11.32 2.85 -4.83
N TYR A 16 -10.75 1.75 -4.33
CA TYR A 16 -11.50 0.55 -3.98
C TYR A 16 -11.11 0.08 -2.59
N PHE A 17 -12.10 -0.33 -1.79
CA PHE A 17 -11.84 -1.18 -0.64
C PHE A 17 -11.65 -2.62 -1.13
N ILE A 18 -10.54 -3.23 -0.71
CA ILE A 18 -10.29 -4.66 -0.87
C ILE A 18 -10.18 -5.30 0.50
N SER A 19 -10.70 -6.51 0.64
CA SER A 19 -10.51 -7.29 1.86
C SER A 19 -9.10 -7.88 1.90
N SER A 20 -8.62 -8.30 3.08
CA SER A 20 -7.26 -8.85 3.21
C SER A 20 -7.10 -10.18 2.48
N GLU A 21 -8.18 -10.91 2.23
CA GLU A 21 -8.22 -12.14 1.44
C GLU A 21 -8.02 -11.91 -0.06
N LEU A 22 -8.27 -10.70 -0.55
CA LEU A 22 -8.04 -10.30 -1.94
C LEU A 22 -6.61 -9.81 -2.20
N LEU A 23 -5.73 -9.83 -1.19
CA LEU A 23 -4.31 -9.48 -1.32
C LEU A 23 -3.51 -10.59 -2.04
N SER A 24 -3.98 -11.08 -3.19
CA SER A 24 -3.21 -11.97 -4.07
C SER A 24 -2.37 -11.13 -5.03
N PHE A 25 -1.41 -10.38 -4.51
CA PHE A 25 -0.41 -9.69 -5.33
C PHE A 25 0.58 -10.72 -5.88
N ASP A 26 0.25 -11.26 -7.05
CA ASP A 26 1.14 -12.16 -7.76
C ASP A 26 2.23 -11.32 -8.45
N ARG A 27 3.42 -11.29 -7.84
CA ARG A 27 4.72 -10.78 -8.37
C ARG A 27 5.11 -9.29 -8.23
N CYS A 28 4.42 -8.45 -7.47
CA CYS A 28 4.79 -7.02 -7.36
C CYS A 28 5.49 -6.65 -6.05
N ARG A 29 6.33 -5.59 -6.06
CA ARG A 29 6.68 -4.85 -4.84
C ARG A 29 5.50 -3.97 -4.45
N CYS A 30 5.25 -3.84 -3.15
CA CYS A 30 4.13 -3.10 -2.59
C CYS A 30 4.63 -1.77 -2.01
N PHE A 31 4.09 -0.65 -2.51
CA PHE A 31 4.26 0.68 -1.92
C PHE A 31 3.01 1.01 -1.13
N ILE A 32 3.16 1.28 0.16
CA ILE A 32 2.04 1.42 1.10
C ILE A 32 2.11 2.81 1.71
N VAL A 33 1.05 3.59 1.50
CA VAL A 33 0.85 4.83 2.25
C VAL A 33 0.09 4.48 3.51
N VAL A 34 0.76 4.59 4.66
CA VAL A 34 0.11 4.49 5.97
C VAL A 34 -0.37 5.87 6.35
N THR A 35 -1.65 6.13 6.12
CA THR A 35 -2.30 7.40 6.46
C THR A 35 -3.29 7.21 7.59
N SER A 36 -3.27 8.11 8.54
CA SER A 36 -4.33 8.23 9.54
C SER A 36 -5.43 9.14 9.04
N ASN A 37 -6.60 8.98 9.62
CA ASN A 37 -7.56 10.08 9.64
C ASN A 37 -6.91 11.22 10.43
N PHE A 38 -7.10 12.48 10.00
CA PHE A 38 -6.52 13.68 10.63
C PHE A 38 -6.79 13.77 12.15
N SER A 39 -7.77 13.01 12.66
CA SER A 39 -8.17 12.95 14.06
C SER A 39 -7.35 11.99 14.93
N GLN A 40 -6.71 10.95 14.39
CA GLN A 40 -6.04 9.89 15.18
C GLN A 40 -4.79 9.32 14.47
N PRO A 41 -3.62 9.99 14.56
CA PRO A 41 -2.40 9.60 13.86
C PRO A 41 -1.80 8.24 14.24
N ASP A 42 -1.99 7.80 15.48
CA ASP A 42 -1.41 6.55 15.99
C ASP A 42 -2.15 5.30 15.49
N ASP A 43 -3.42 5.43 15.10
CA ASP A 43 -4.27 4.32 14.67
C ASP A 43 -3.79 3.69 13.35
N ALA A 44 -3.20 4.49 12.46
CA ALA A 44 -2.79 4.00 11.14
C ALA A 44 -1.60 3.05 11.21
N LYS A 45 -0.61 3.37 12.08
CA LYS A 45 0.54 2.51 12.31
C LYS A 45 0.13 1.22 13.00
N LEU A 46 -0.75 1.31 14.00
CA LEU A 46 -1.28 0.15 14.70
C LEU A 46 -2.09 -0.76 13.76
N THR A 47 -2.96 -0.18 12.92
CA THR A 47 -3.74 -0.91 11.92
C THR A 47 -2.83 -1.63 10.92
N PHE A 48 -1.78 -0.95 10.45
CA PHE A 48 -0.81 -1.58 9.55
C PHE A 48 -0.06 -2.74 10.23
N GLN A 49 0.34 -2.59 11.50
CA GLN A 49 0.94 -3.67 12.28
C GLN A 49 -0.03 -4.86 12.46
N GLN A 50 -1.30 -4.59 12.75
CA GLN A 50 -2.33 -5.61 12.87
C GLN A 50 -2.53 -6.36 11.54
N LEU A 51 -2.55 -5.65 10.40
CA LEU A 51 -2.62 -6.26 9.07
C LEU A 51 -1.42 -7.19 8.83
N MET A 52 -0.20 -6.72 9.13
CA MET A 52 1.02 -7.52 8.95
C MET A 52 1.06 -8.78 9.85
N ALA A 53 0.37 -8.75 10.99
CA ALA A 53 0.24 -9.89 11.89
C ALA A 53 -0.80 -10.94 11.44
N GLN A 54 -1.65 -10.64 10.44
CA GLN A 54 -2.66 -11.59 9.98
C GLN A 54 -2.04 -12.76 9.20
N PRO A 55 -2.54 -14.01 9.38
CA PRO A 55 -2.06 -15.17 8.62
C PRO A 55 -2.25 -15.06 7.10
N VAL A 56 -3.14 -14.19 6.64
CA VAL A 56 -3.33 -13.92 5.21
C VAL A 56 -2.20 -13.07 4.64
N TRP A 57 -1.63 -12.17 5.44
CA TRP A 57 -0.51 -11.33 5.04
C TRP A 57 0.72 -12.16 4.70
N SER A 58 1.06 -13.14 5.54
CA SER A 58 2.21 -14.03 5.30
C SER A 58 2.07 -14.90 4.04
N LYS A 59 0.86 -15.09 3.52
CA LYS A 59 0.60 -15.78 2.26
C LYS A 59 0.83 -14.91 1.03
N THR A 60 0.97 -13.59 1.20
CA THR A 60 1.27 -12.67 0.10
C THR A 60 2.75 -12.73 -0.27
N GLN A 61 3.08 -12.65 -1.57
CA GLN A 61 4.48 -12.54 -2.00
C GLN A 61 5.12 -11.20 -1.61
N CYS A 62 4.31 -10.18 -1.27
CA CYS A 62 4.78 -8.89 -0.74
C CYS A 62 5.23 -8.98 0.71
N SER A 63 4.82 -9.97 1.51
CA SER A 63 5.14 -10.06 2.96
C SER A 63 6.63 -10.14 3.31
N THR A 64 7.49 -10.41 2.34
CA THR A 64 8.95 -10.36 2.54
C THR A 64 9.39 -8.90 2.74
N ALA A 65 10.13 -8.62 3.81
CA ALA A 65 10.55 -7.27 4.20
C ALA A 65 11.23 -6.44 3.09
N ARG A 66 11.85 -7.07 2.09
CA ARG A 66 12.47 -6.39 0.93
C ARG A 66 11.48 -5.91 -0.15
N LYS A 67 10.20 -6.24 -0.03
CA LYS A 67 9.17 -5.99 -1.04
C LYS A 67 8.06 -5.05 -0.56
N VAL A 68 8.10 -4.59 0.68
CA VAL A 68 7.16 -3.61 1.23
C VAL A 68 7.88 -2.32 1.54
N HIS A 69 7.41 -1.22 0.96
CA HIS A 69 7.96 0.10 1.18
C HIS A 69 6.86 1.01 1.71
N VAL A 70 6.99 1.47 2.96
CA VAL A 70 6.12 2.50 3.50
C VAL A 70 6.59 3.84 2.95
N VAL A 71 5.71 4.53 2.23
CA VAL A 71 6.02 5.78 1.52
C VAL A 71 5.16 6.93 2.04
N GLY A 72 5.56 8.17 1.74
CA GLY A 72 4.89 9.36 2.26
C GLY A 72 3.53 9.64 1.59
N GLN A 73 2.73 10.49 2.22
CA GLN A 73 1.41 10.90 1.71
C GLN A 73 1.45 11.58 0.34
N TYR A 74 2.61 12.06 -0.11
CA TYR A 74 2.78 12.62 -1.45
C TYR A 74 2.41 11.64 -2.57
N TRP A 75 2.46 10.32 -2.34
CA TRP A 75 1.94 9.31 -3.27
C TRP A 75 0.44 9.40 -3.54
N LEU A 76 -0.31 10.08 -2.67
CA LEU A 76 -1.76 10.28 -2.83
C LEU A 76 -2.08 11.62 -3.51
N ILE A 77 -1.08 12.47 -3.73
CA ILE A 77 -1.28 13.86 -4.16
C ILE A 77 -0.80 14.00 -5.61
N GLY A 78 -1.71 14.30 -6.53
CA GLY A 78 -1.43 14.48 -7.96
C GLY A 78 -0.85 15.85 -8.33
N ASN A 79 0.31 16.23 -7.79
CA ASN A 79 1.02 17.46 -8.20
C ASN A 79 2.48 17.19 -8.63
N TYR A 80 3.13 18.18 -9.26
CA TYR A 80 4.47 18.00 -9.83
C TYR A 80 5.58 17.80 -8.78
N LEU A 81 5.46 18.38 -7.58
CA LEU A 81 6.41 18.18 -6.49
C LEU A 81 6.30 16.75 -5.96
N SER A 82 5.08 16.27 -5.74
CA SER A 82 4.79 14.89 -5.35
C SER A 82 5.28 13.89 -6.39
N ALA A 83 5.11 14.19 -7.68
CA ALA A 83 5.60 13.33 -8.76
C ALA A 83 7.12 13.12 -8.70
N ASN A 84 7.89 14.17 -8.43
CA ASN A 84 9.35 14.04 -8.26
C ASN A 84 9.70 13.15 -7.06
N GLN A 85 9.01 13.30 -5.93
CA GLN A 85 9.24 12.46 -4.75
C GLN A 85 8.87 10.99 -4.98
N VAL A 86 7.81 10.73 -5.75
CA VAL A 86 7.46 9.36 -6.18
C VAL A 86 8.58 8.78 -7.05
N LEU A 87 9.15 9.55 -7.98
CA LEU A 87 10.27 9.11 -8.82
C LEU A 87 11.51 8.78 -7.98
N ASP A 88 11.83 9.60 -6.98
CA ASP A 88 12.94 9.36 -6.05
C ASP A 88 12.78 8.02 -5.30
N ASP A 89 11.58 7.75 -4.77
CA ASP A 89 11.26 6.48 -4.12
C ASP A 89 11.39 5.29 -5.08
N LEU A 90 10.84 5.41 -6.30
CA LEU A 90 10.91 4.36 -7.30
C LEU A 90 12.37 4.06 -7.68
N PHE A 91 13.20 5.08 -7.85
CA PHE A 91 14.61 4.90 -8.16
C PHE A 91 15.34 4.17 -7.03
N LYS A 92 15.18 4.63 -5.79
CA LYS A 92 15.76 4.02 -4.60
C LYS A 92 15.37 2.56 -4.42
N TYR A 93 14.08 2.23 -4.53
CA TYR A 93 13.59 0.89 -4.17
C TYR A 93 13.62 -0.10 -5.34
N LEU A 94 13.58 0.36 -6.59
CA LEU A 94 13.54 -0.52 -7.78
C LEU A 94 14.87 -0.61 -8.52
N VAL A 95 15.70 0.43 -8.47
CA VAL A 95 16.95 0.51 -9.24
C VAL A 95 18.15 0.27 -8.34
N GLU A 96 18.30 1.04 -7.27
CA GLU A 96 19.48 0.97 -6.39
C GLU A 96 19.48 -0.28 -5.50
N ASN A 97 18.31 -0.71 -5.01
CA ASN A 97 18.16 -1.92 -4.18
C ASN A 97 18.07 -3.24 -4.99
N LYS A 98 18.75 -3.32 -6.14
CA LYS A 98 18.98 -4.59 -6.87
C LYS A 98 20.21 -5.29 -6.29
N SER A 99 20.04 -6.00 -5.18
CA SER A 99 21.05 -6.89 -4.59
C SER A 99 20.44 -8.25 -4.26
#